data_AF-C4WUA4-F1
#
_entry.id   AF-C4WUA4-F1
#
_cell.length_a   1.000
_cell.length_b   1.000
_cell.length_c   1.000
_cell.angle_alpha   90.00
_cell.angle_beta   90.00
_cell.angle_gamma   90.00
#
_symmetry.space_group_name_H-M   'P 1'
#
loop_
_entity.id
_entity.type
_entity.pdbx_description
1 polymer ?
#
loop_
_entity_poly.entity_id
_entity_poly.type
_entity_poly.pdbx_seq_one_letter_code
_entity_poly.pdbx_strand_id
1 'polypeptide(L)'
;MADITYSSVDNEVSDILNKCFVTSFRNGYIKANDVVLPVYFKKFGQRIQDMDIRDNDIWVCSYPKTGTTWCQEMTWCIANDLDFEGAKQFLPERFPFLDHTPLFDYEKVLPEKPDLKLPLYVSDSIEFINGLKSPRFIKTHLPYKLLPKKT
;
A
#
# COMPACT_ATOMS: atom_id res chain seq x y z
N MET A 1 12.32 -10.40 -11.18
CA MET A 1 12.17 -10.22 -9.72
C MET A 1 11.86 -11.57 -9.06
N ALA A 2 12.41 -11.84 -7.88
CA ALA A 2 12.16 -13.09 -7.15
C ALA A 2 10.72 -13.18 -6.60
N ASP A 3 10.16 -14.39 -6.48
CA ASP A 3 8.86 -14.61 -5.85
C ASP A 3 8.88 -14.22 -4.37
N ILE A 4 7.71 -13.87 -3.83
CA ILE A 4 7.59 -13.60 -2.39
C ILE A 4 7.57 -14.93 -1.66
N THR A 5 8.57 -15.16 -0.83
CA THR A 5 8.58 -16.25 0.15
C THR A 5 8.14 -15.71 1.51
N TYR A 6 7.50 -16.57 2.30
CA TYR A 6 7.00 -16.20 3.62
C TYR A 6 7.62 -17.10 4.68
N SER A 7 8.15 -16.52 5.74
CA SER A 7 8.64 -17.24 6.91
C SER A 7 8.18 -16.57 8.21
N SER A 8 8.27 -17.30 9.32
CA SER A 8 8.09 -16.70 10.65
C SER A 8 9.14 -15.62 10.92
N VAL A 9 8.79 -14.69 11.81
CA VAL A 9 9.74 -13.74 12.40
C VAL A 9 10.43 -14.44 13.58
N ASP A 10 11.71 -14.13 13.82
CA ASP A 10 12.49 -14.70 14.93
C ASP A 10 11.83 -14.43 16.29
N ASN A 11 11.95 -15.38 17.23
CA ASN A 11 11.14 -15.41 18.45
C ASN A 11 11.18 -14.10 19.26
N GLU A 12 12.37 -13.57 19.58
CA GLU A 12 12.50 -12.34 20.37
C GLU A 12 11.87 -11.13 19.67
N VAL A 13 12.09 -11.00 18.35
CA VAL A 13 11.53 -9.90 17.55
C VAL A 13 10.01 -10.05 17.41
N SER A 14 9.53 -11.28 17.19
CA SER A 14 8.10 -11.60 17.12
C SER A 14 7.38 -11.22 18.41
N ASP A 15 7.98 -11.50 19.57
CA ASP A 15 7.41 -11.15 20.87
C ASP A 15 7.28 -9.64 21.05
N ILE A 16 8.31 -8.86 20.67
CA ILE A 16 8.26 -7.40 20.70
C ILE A 16 7.18 -6.87 19.74
N LEU A 17 7.11 -7.41 18.52
CA LEU A 17 6.14 -7.00 17.52
C LEU A 17 4.70 -7.24 17.99
N ASN A 18 4.44 -8.41 18.54
CA ASN A 18 3.12 -8.79 19.04
C ASN A 18 2.74 -7.97 20.28
N LYS A 19 3.68 -7.68 21.16
CA LYS A 19 3.44 -6.88 22.36
C LYS A 19 3.19 -5.39 22.03
N CYS A 20 3.96 -4.81 21.12
CA CYS A 20 3.99 -3.37 20.92
C CYS A 20 3.16 -2.88 19.72
N PHE A 21 2.89 -3.73 18.73
CA PHE A 21 2.38 -3.28 17.43
C PHE A 21 1.19 -4.08 16.90
N VAL A 22 0.68 -5.07 17.63
CA VAL A 22 -0.63 -5.68 17.34
C VAL A 22 -1.74 -4.70 17.74
N THR A 23 -2.72 -4.56 16.87
CA THR A 23 -3.88 -3.68 17.06
C THR A 23 -5.12 -4.35 16.48
N SER A 24 -6.28 -3.69 16.58
CA SER A 24 -7.52 -4.15 15.91
C SER A 24 -7.36 -4.31 14.39
N PHE A 25 -6.37 -3.65 13.77
CA PHE A 25 -6.10 -3.69 12.34
C PHE A 25 -4.85 -4.50 11.96
N ARG A 26 -4.09 -5.00 12.94
CA ARG A 26 -2.85 -5.76 12.72
C ARG A 26 -2.78 -6.92 13.66
N ASN A 27 -3.06 -8.11 13.13
CA ASN A 27 -3.23 -9.34 13.91
C ASN A 27 -1.94 -10.20 14.01
N GLY A 28 -0.78 -9.60 13.81
CA GLY A 28 0.53 -10.28 13.84
C GLY A 28 1.40 -9.90 12.64
N TYR A 29 2.61 -10.46 12.61
CA TYR A 29 3.66 -10.10 11.65
C TYR A 29 4.27 -11.35 11.00
N ILE A 30 4.71 -11.19 9.76
CA ILE A 30 5.36 -12.24 8.95
C ILE A 30 6.55 -11.65 8.20
N LYS A 31 7.56 -12.46 7.94
CA LYS A 31 8.68 -12.07 7.10
C LYS A 31 8.33 -12.42 5.64
N ALA A 32 8.27 -11.41 4.78
CA ALA A 32 8.14 -11.54 3.33
C ALA A 32 9.52 -11.28 2.70
N ASN A 33 10.16 -12.33 2.18
CA ASN A 33 11.59 -12.36 1.86
C ASN A 33 12.44 -11.95 3.08
N ASP A 34 12.99 -10.73 3.07
CA ASP A 34 13.84 -10.15 4.10
C ASP A 34 13.21 -8.94 4.81
N VAL A 35 11.93 -8.62 4.55
CA VAL A 35 11.20 -7.54 5.25
C VAL A 35 10.06 -8.07 6.10
N VAL A 36 9.78 -7.40 7.22
CA VAL A 36 8.68 -7.75 8.13
C VAL A 36 7.45 -6.91 7.82
N LEU A 37 6.31 -7.57 7.62
CA LEU A 37 5.03 -6.96 7.27
C LEU A 37 3.91 -7.54 8.16
N PRO A 38 2.76 -6.85 8.31
CA PRO A 38 1.58 -7.46 8.93
C PRO A 38 1.21 -8.78 8.23
N VAL A 39 0.76 -9.77 9.01
CA VAL A 39 0.39 -11.10 8.49
C VAL A 39 -0.65 -11.03 7.35
N TYR A 40 -1.51 -10.01 7.38
CA TYR A 40 -2.54 -9.75 6.39
C TYR A 40 -1.98 -9.53 4.98
N PHE A 41 -0.75 -9.01 4.85
CA PHE A 41 -0.08 -8.80 3.56
C PHE A 41 0.02 -10.10 2.73
N LYS A 42 0.11 -11.26 3.38
CA LYS A 42 0.17 -12.57 2.71
C LYS A 42 -1.02 -12.83 1.77
N LYS A 43 -2.19 -12.24 2.06
CA LYS A 43 -3.39 -12.34 1.19
C LYS A 43 -3.26 -11.56 -0.13
N PHE A 44 -2.35 -10.59 -0.19
CA PHE A 44 -2.26 -9.63 -1.31
C PHE A 44 -0.93 -9.66 -2.06
N GLY A 45 0.13 -10.25 -1.49
CA GLY A 45 1.46 -10.23 -2.12
C GLY A 45 1.45 -10.71 -3.57
N GLN A 46 0.76 -11.82 -3.86
CA GLN A 46 0.63 -12.32 -5.24
C GLN A 46 -0.17 -11.35 -6.13
N ARG A 47 -1.30 -10.82 -5.64
CA ARG A 47 -2.12 -9.83 -6.38
C ARG A 47 -1.30 -8.59 -6.75
N ILE A 48 -0.39 -8.15 -5.88
CA ILE A 48 0.54 -7.04 -6.16
C ILE A 48 1.54 -7.46 -7.24
N GLN A 49 2.16 -8.65 -7.13
CA GLN A 49 3.12 -9.11 -8.13
C GLN A 49 2.52 -9.25 -9.54
N ASP A 50 1.22 -9.58 -9.62
CA ASP A 50 0.48 -9.78 -10.86
C ASP A 50 -0.17 -8.50 -11.43
N MET A 51 -0.04 -7.34 -10.75
CA MET A 51 -0.60 -6.09 -11.26
C MET A 51 0.02 -5.72 -12.61
N ASP A 52 -0.82 -5.31 -13.55
CA ASP A 52 -0.36 -4.73 -14.81
C ASP A 52 0.18 -3.33 -14.57
N ILE A 53 1.44 -3.10 -14.96
CA ILE A 53 2.06 -1.78 -15.01
C ILE A 53 1.77 -1.14 -16.36
N ARG A 54 1.59 0.18 -16.38
CA ARG A 54 1.44 0.96 -17.61
C ARG A 54 2.67 1.83 -17.80
N ASP A 55 3.07 2.04 -19.05
CA ASP A 55 4.28 2.82 -19.40
C ASP A 55 4.28 4.24 -18.85
N ASN A 56 3.10 4.82 -18.60
CA ASN A 56 2.93 6.16 -18.06
C ASN A 56 2.47 6.18 -16.59
N ASP A 57 2.62 5.08 -15.86
CA ASP A 57 2.46 5.10 -14.42
C ASP A 57 3.60 5.88 -13.75
N ILE A 58 3.24 6.69 -12.77
CA ILE A 58 4.17 7.49 -11.99
C ILE A 58 4.16 6.96 -10.55
N TRP A 59 5.30 6.43 -10.12
CA TRP A 59 5.45 5.81 -8.81
C TRP A 59 6.25 6.70 -7.86
N VAL A 60 5.70 6.96 -6.67
CA VAL A 60 6.44 7.57 -5.56
C VAL A 60 6.71 6.48 -4.51
N CYS A 61 7.94 5.98 -4.53
CA CYS A 61 8.43 4.90 -3.68
C CYS A 61 9.37 5.45 -2.61
N SER A 62 9.15 5.14 -1.34
CA SER A 62 10.03 5.59 -0.24
C SER A 62 9.85 4.75 1.01
N TYR A 63 10.84 4.75 1.90
CA TYR A 63 10.60 4.27 3.26
C TYR A 63 9.61 5.21 4.00
N PRO A 64 8.75 4.72 4.91
CA PRO A 64 7.79 5.58 5.58
C PRO A 64 8.46 6.79 6.26
N LYS A 65 7.80 7.95 6.18
CA LYS A 65 8.18 9.20 6.85
C LYS A 65 9.42 9.92 6.28
N THR A 66 9.90 9.57 5.09
CA THR A 66 11.04 10.25 4.43
C THR A 66 10.61 11.31 3.41
N GLY A 67 9.52 12.06 3.67
CA GLY A 67 9.05 13.14 2.78
C GLY A 67 8.10 12.71 1.65
N THR A 68 7.53 11.51 1.71
CA THR A 68 6.65 10.96 0.65
C THR A 68 5.51 11.90 0.26
N THR A 69 4.80 12.49 1.23
CA THR A 69 3.67 13.39 0.96
C THR A 69 4.11 14.61 0.14
N TRP A 70 5.26 15.22 0.48
CA TRP A 70 5.76 16.36 -0.28
C TRP A 70 6.12 15.98 -1.72
N CYS A 71 6.75 14.82 -1.89
CA CYS A 71 7.07 14.28 -3.22
C CYS A 71 5.80 13.95 -4.03
N GLN A 72 4.75 13.39 -3.41
CA GLN A 72 3.46 13.15 -4.07
C GLN A 72 2.85 14.45 -4.59
N GLU A 73 2.80 15.50 -3.78
CA GLU A 73 2.25 16.80 -4.19
C GLU A 73 3.04 17.45 -5.32
N MET A 74 4.36 17.52 -5.18
CA MET A 74 5.21 18.11 -6.23
C MET A 74 5.10 17.34 -7.54
N THR A 75 5.16 16.01 -7.49
CA THR A 75 5.07 15.15 -8.68
C THR A 75 3.73 15.33 -9.38
N TRP A 76 2.63 15.36 -8.60
CA TRP A 76 1.30 15.54 -9.16
C TRP A 76 1.16 16.92 -9.81
N CYS A 77 1.58 18.01 -9.15
CA CYS A 77 1.50 19.34 -9.74
C CYS A 77 2.37 19.48 -11.00
N ILE A 78 3.62 18.98 -10.99
CA ILE A 78 4.51 19.05 -12.16
C ILE A 78 3.91 18.29 -13.35
N ALA A 79 3.34 17.10 -13.10
CA ALA A 79 2.78 16.26 -14.16
C ALA A 79 1.41 16.73 -14.68
N ASN A 80 0.74 17.65 -13.97
CA ASN A 80 -0.56 18.22 -14.34
C ASN A 80 -0.46 19.74 -14.56
N ASP A 81 0.65 20.21 -15.16
CA ASP A 81 0.84 21.61 -15.59
C ASP A 81 0.58 22.67 -14.49
N LEU A 82 0.96 22.33 -13.25
CA LEU A 82 0.75 23.15 -12.05
C LEU A 82 -0.75 23.48 -11.79
N ASP A 83 -1.65 22.54 -12.08
CA ASP A 83 -3.08 22.63 -11.74
C ASP A 83 -3.33 22.58 -10.22
N PHE A 84 -3.18 23.72 -9.55
CA PHE A 84 -3.39 23.81 -8.10
C PHE A 84 -4.85 23.60 -7.68
N GLU A 85 -5.82 23.80 -8.57
CA GLU A 85 -7.23 23.54 -8.25
C GLU A 85 -7.51 22.04 -8.25
N GLY A 86 -7.03 21.30 -9.26
CA GLY A 86 -7.08 19.85 -9.28
C GLY A 86 -6.31 19.21 -8.12
N ALA A 87 -5.19 19.81 -7.69
CA ALA A 87 -4.42 19.34 -6.54
C ALA A 87 -5.19 19.38 -5.20
N LYS A 88 -6.29 20.16 -5.11
CA LYS A 88 -7.16 20.18 -3.92
C LYS A 88 -7.98 18.89 -3.77
N GLN A 89 -8.08 18.05 -4.81
CA GLN A 89 -8.66 16.73 -4.68
C GLN A 89 -7.95 15.95 -3.57
N PHE A 90 -8.73 15.18 -2.80
CA PHE A 90 -8.23 14.40 -1.70
C PHE A 90 -7.09 13.47 -2.14
N LEU A 91 -5.93 13.59 -1.49
CA LEU A 91 -4.69 12.97 -1.95
C LEU A 91 -4.79 11.45 -2.20
N PRO A 92 -5.43 10.63 -1.34
CA PRO A 92 -5.62 9.20 -1.60
C PRO A 92 -6.42 8.86 -2.86
N GLU A 93 -7.25 9.78 -3.38
CA GLU A 93 -8.02 9.55 -4.61
C GLU A 93 -7.18 9.78 -5.86
N ARG A 94 -6.33 10.82 -5.85
CA ARG A 94 -5.47 11.17 -7.00
C ARG A 94 -4.08 10.53 -6.95
N PHE A 95 -3.66 10.04 -5.79
CA PHE A 95 -2.35 9.42 -5.54
C PHE A 95 -2.50 8.24 -4.56
N PRO A 96 -3.25 7.18 -4.92
CA PRO A 96 -3.56 6.06 -4.03
C PRO A 96 -2.34 5.37 -3.43
N PHE A 97 -2.53 4.89 -2.21
CA PHE A 97 -1.54 4.12 -1.47
C PHE A 97 -1.74 2.63 -1.71
N LEU A 98 -0.87 2.03 -2.54
CA LEU A 98 -0.92 0.61 -2.89
C LEU A 98 -1.00 -0.29 -1.65
N ASP A 99 -0.22 0.03 -0.63
CA ASP A 99 -0.04 -0.85 0.53
C ASP A 99 -1.17 -0.72 1.55
N HIS A 100 -2.17 0.14 1.34
CA HIS A 100 -3.21 0.38 2.34
C HIS A 100 -3.96 -0.91 2.72
N THR A 101 -4.63 -1.56 1.77
CA THR A 101 -5.37 -2.80 2.05
C THR A 101 -4.46 -3.91 2.59
N PRO A 102 -3.26 -4.18 2.04
CA PRO A 102 -2.35 -5.19 2.59
C PRO A 102 -1.85 -4.94 4.02
N LEU A 103 -1.81 -3.69 4.49
CA LEU A 103 -1.25 -3.34 5.81
C LEU A 103 -2.29 -3.22 6.94
N PHE A 104 -3.58 -3.14 6.61
CA PHE A 104 -4.66 -2.91 7.56
C PHE A 104 -5.79 -3.91 7.35
N ASP A 105 -5.93 -4.83 8.30
CA ASP A 105 -6.96 -5.85 8.34
C ASP A 105 -8.25 -5.27 8.96
N TYR A 106 -9.22 -4.98 8.12
CA TYR A 106 -10.52 -4.46 8.57
C TYR A 106 -11.56 -5.57 8.82
N GLU A 107 -11.24 -6.85 8.58
CA GLU A 107 -12.22 -7.95 8.63
C GLU A 107 -12.87 -8.10 10.02
N LYS A 108 -12.12 -7.79 11.09
CA LYS A 108 -12.64 -7.80 12.47
C LYS A 108 -13.34 -6.51 12.89
N VAL A 109 -13.02 -5.39 12.26
CA VAL A 109 -13.53 -4.06 12.66
C VAL A 109 -14.85 -3.74 11.97
N LEU A 110 -15.04 -4.17 10.72
CA LEU A 110 -16.26 -3.89 9.96
C LEU A 110 -17.53 -4.45 10.62
N PRO A 111 -17.56 -5.69 11.15
CA PRO A 111 -18.74 -6.21 11.84
C PRO A 111 -19.12 -5.42 13.09
N GLU A 112 -18.14 -4.82 13.77
CA GLU A 112 -18.37 -4.00 14.98
C GLU A 112 -18.79 -2.56 14.64
N LYS A 113 -18.66 -2.14 13.38
CA LYS A 113 -18.94 -0.78 12.91
C LYS A 113 -19.75 -0.81 11.61
N PRO A 114 -21.04 -1.16 11.64
CA PRO A 114 -21.87 -1.32 10.43
C PRO A 114 -21.99 -0.02 9.61
N ASP A 115 -21.85 1.15 10.24
CA ASP A 115 -21.91 2.45 9.57
C ASP A 115 -20.59 2.85 8.88
N LEU A 116 -19.48 2.14 9.16
CA LEU A 116 -18.18 2.43 8.58
C LEU A 116 -18.13 1.96 7.13
N LYS A 117 -18.27 2.91 6.21
CA LYS A 117 -18.07 2.68 4.77
C LYS A 117 -16.63 2.99 4.40
N LEU A 118 -15.88 1.96 4.02
CA LEU A 118 -14.52 2.14 3.52
C LEU A 118 -14.56 2.51 2.03
N PRO A 119 -13.90 3.60 1.62
CA PRO A 119 -13.73 3.90 0.21
C PRO A 119 -12.87 2.82 -0.47
N LEU A 120 -13.02 2.65 -1.78
CA LEU A 120 -12.35 1.55 -2.51
C LEU A 120 -10.82 1.61 -2.39
N TYR A 121 -10.22 2.80 -2.38
CA TYR A 121 -8.77 2.96 -2.17
C TYR A 121 -8.27 2.50 -0.78
N VAL A 122 -9.18 2.19 0.16
CA VAL A 122 -8.90 1.58 1.46
C VAL A 122 -9.28 0.10 1.49
N SER A 123 -10.47 -0.25 1.01
CA SER A 123 -10.99 -1.63 1.08
C SER A 123 -10.37 -2.58 0.05
N ASP A 124 -10.00 -2.06 -1.13
CA ASP A 124 -9.21 -2.77 -2.13
C ASP A 124 -8.37 -1.78 -2.97
N SER A 125 -7.22 -1.39 -2.43
CA SER A 125 -6.29 -0.44 -3.05
C SER A 125 -5.79 -0.91 -4.41
N ILE A 126 -5.65 -2.22 -4.62
CA ILE A 126 -5.18 -2.80 -5.88
C ILE A 126 -6.25 -2.62 -6.95
N GLU A 127 -7.51 -2.95 -6.64
CA GLU A 127 -8.63 -2.77 -7.56
C GLU A 127 -8.86 -1.29 -7.89
N PHE A 128 -8.79 -0.41 -6.88
CA PHE A 128 -8.88 1.02 -7.11
C PHE A 128 -7.83 1.52 -8.12
N ILE A 129 -6.56 1.14 -7.92
CA ILE A 129 -5.46 1.52 -8.82
C ILE A 129 -5.67 0.96 -10.23
N ASN A 130 -6.17 -0.26 -10.37
CA ASN A 130 -6.44 -0.86 -11.67
C ASN A 130 -7.55 -0.13 -12.44
N GLY A 131 -8.57 0.37 -11.73
CA GLY A 131 -9.68 1.14 -12.31
C GLY A 131 -9.35 2.59 -12.70
N LEU A 132 -8.22 3.15 -12.26
CA LEU A 132 -7.84 4.53 -12.59
C LEU A 132 -7.50 4.70 -14.07
N LYS A 133 -7.80 5.88 -14.61
CA LYS A 133 -7.31 6.31 -15.93
C LYS A 133 -5.82 6.62 -15.87
N SER A 134 -5.13 6.48 -16.99
CA SER A 134 -3.72 6.89 -17.11
C SER A 134 -3.57 8.41 -17.31
N PRO A 135 -2.46 9.02 -16.86
CA PRO A 135 -1.39 8.40 -16.05
C PRO A 135 -1.87 8.11 -14.63
N ARG A 136 -1.46 6.97 -14.05
CA ARG A 136 -1.75 6.65 -12.64
C ARG A 136 -0.62 7.16 -11.76
N PHE A 137 -0.97 7.83 -10.66
CA PHE A 137 0.00 8.23 -9.64
C PHE A 137 -0.10 7.29 -8.44
N ILE A 138 0.95 6.51 -8.14
CA ILE A 138 0.88 5.41 -7.18
C ILE A 138 1.93 5.58 -6.10
N LYS A 139 1.50 5.60 -4.84
CA LYS A 139 2.38 5.65 -3.67
C LYS A 139 2.59 4.25 -3.13
N THR A 140 3.83 3.90 -2.78
CA THR A 140 4.14 2.67 -2.04
C THR A 140 5.33 2.85 -1.09
N HIS A 141 5.30 2.09 0.00
CA HIS A 141 6.42 1.88 0.92
C HIS A 141 6.99 0.46 0.80
N LEU A 142 6.46 -0.36 -0.10
CA LEU A 142 7.02 -1.68 -0.38
C LEU A 142 8.40 -1.53 -1.04
N PRO A 143 9.37 -2.35 -0.64
CA PRO A 143 10.65 -2.42 -1.32
C PRO A 143 10.45 -2.95 -2.75
N TYR A 144 11.33 -2.53 -3.67
CA TYR A 144 11.27 -2.88 -5.09
C TYR A 144 11.02 -4.37 -5.37
N LYS A 145 11.63 -5.28 -4.60
CA LYS A 145 11.46 -6.74 -4.74
C LYS A 145 10.04 -7.27 -4.50
N LEU A 146 9.16 -6.50 -3.88
CA LEU A 146 7.76 -6.86 -3.61
C LEU A 146 6.78 -6.15 -4.55
N LEU A 147 7.27 -5.35 -5.49
CA LEU A 147 6.45 -4.63 -6.47
C LEU A 147 6.03 -5.53 -7.64
N PRO A 148 5.09 -5.06 -8.50
CA PRO A 148 4.62 -5.82 -9.65
C PRO A 148 5.76 -6.27 -10.56
N LYS A 149 5.67 -7.50 -11.07
CA LYS A 149 6.70 -8.09 -11.94
C LYS A 149 6.39 -7.97 -13.43
N LYS A 150 5.11 -7.80 -13.74
CA LYS A 150 4.59 -7.85 -15.09
C LYS A 150 4.73 -6.45 -15.71
N THR A 151 5.58 -6.38 -16.72
CA THR A 151 5.72 -5.23 -17.65
C THR A 151 5.05 -5.59 -18.95
#